data_AF-A0A177TZG6-F1
#
_entry.id   AF-A0A177TZG6-F1
#
_cell.length_a   1.000
_cell.length_b   1.000
_cell.length_c   1.000
_cell.angle_alpha   90.00
_cell.angle_beta   90.00
_cell.angle_gamma   90.00
#
_symmetry.space_group_name_H-M   'P 1'
#
loop_
_entity.id
_entity.type
_entity.pdbx_description
1 polymer ?
#
loop_
_entity_poly.entity_id
_entity_poly.type
_entity_poly.pdbx_seq_one_letter_code
_entity_poly.pdbx_strand_id
1 'polypeptide(L)' 'MITLYAQGLQTGVIVDSGDGVTQIMPVYEGFALFHLTRRLYVAGVYLTRYLIKLLPLRGYVFNRTADFETVREMKEKLC' A
#
# COMPACT_ATOMS: atom_id res chain seq x y z
N MET A 1 -7.37 -13.01 -2.14
CA MET A 1 -8.20 -14.24 -1.99
C MET A 1 -7.57 -15.22 -1.01
N ILE A 2 -6.29 -15.57 -1.16
CA ILE A 2 -5.58 -16.52 -0.28
C ILE A 2 -5.66 -16.11 1.21
N THR A 3 -5.60 -14.81 1.52
CA THR A 3 -5.70 -14.29 2.90
C THR A 3 -7.04 -14.59 3.57
N LEU A 4 -8.15 -14.52 2.84
CA LEU A 4 -9.49 -14.73 3.38
C LEU A 4 -9.79 -16.23 3.55
N TYR A 5 -9.33 -17.06 2.59
CA TYR A 5 -9.37 -18.52 2.70
C TYR A 5 -8.48 -19.06 3.82
N ALA A 6 -7.30 -18.48 4.03
CA ALA A 6 -6.42 -18.87 5.14
C ALA A 6 -7.04 -18.61 6.52
N GLN A 7 -7.98 -17.65 6.61
CA GLN A 7 -8.73 -17.33 7.83
C GLN A 7 -10.00 -18.19 7.99
N GLY A 8 -10.32 -19.07 7.02
CA GLY A 8 -11.54 -19.88 7.04
C GLY A 8 -12.83 -19.08 6.87
N LEU A 9 -12.73 -17.80 6.48
CA LEU A 9 -13.88 -16.95 6.22
C LEU A 9 -14.38 -17.19 4.79
N GLN A 10 -15.69 -17.11 4.60
CA GLN A 10 -16.31 -17.22 3.27
C GLN A 10 -16.83 -15.87 2.76
N THR A 11 -17.08 -14.92 3.66
CA THR A 11 -17.59 -13.58 3.33
C THR A 11 -16.72 -12.54 4.01
N GLY A 12 -16.34 -11.50 3.28
CA GLY A 12 -15.55 -10.39 3.80
C GLY A 12 -14.97 -9.51 2.70
N VAL A 13 -14.29 -8.43 3.09
CA VAL A 13 -13.60 -7.53 2.16
C VAL A 13 -12.11 -7.72 2.32
N ILE A 14 -11.43 -8.01 1.21
CA ILE A 14 -9.97 -8.11 1.16
C ILE A 14 -9.44 -6.74 0.78
N VAL A 15 -8.56 -6.19 1.61
CA VAL A 15 -7.79 -4.99 1.31
C VAL A 15 -6.34 -5.38 1.25
N ASP A 16 -5.77 -5.37 0.05
CA ASP A 16 -4.37 -5.70 -0.20
C ASP A 16 -3.63 -4.43 -0.62
N SER A 17 -2.72 -3.95 0.22
CA SER A 17 -1.91 -2.76 -0.05
C SER A 17 -0.49 -3.19 -0.39
N GLY A 18 -0.20 -3.28 -1.69
CA GLY A 18 1.14 -3.54 -2.19
C GLY A 18 2.01 -2.28 -2.25
N ASP A 19 3.14 -2.38 -2.96
CA ASP A 19 4.05 -1.24 -3.14
C ASP A 19 3.54 -0.22 -4.18
N GLY A 20 2.88 -0.67 -5.25
CA GLY A 20 2.38 0.20 -6.32
C GLY A 20 0.88 0.46 -6.32
N VAL A 21 0.09 -0.40 -5.68
CA VAL A 21 -1.37 -0.36 -5.74
C VAL A 21 -1.98 -0.90 -4.45
N THR A 22 -3.09 -0.31 -4.04
CA THR A 22 -4.00 -0.91 -3.07
C THR A 22 -5.23 -1.46 -3.79
N GLN A 23 -5.52 -2.74 -3.63
CA GLN A 23 -6.68 -3.41 -4.20
C GLN A 23 -7.69 -3.74 -3.10
N ILE A 24 -8.95 -3.43 -3.36
CA ILE A 24 -10.09 -3.73 -2.48
C ILE A 24 -10.98 -4.70 -3.24
N MET A 25 -11.14 -5.91 -2.71
CA MET A 25 -11.88 -6.99 -3.34
C MET A 25 -12.90 -7.60 -2.35
N PRO A 26 -14.20 -7.31 -2.52
CA PRO A 26 -15.24 -7.95 -1.73
C PRO A 26 -15.47 -9.40 -2.15
N VAL A 27 -15.68 -10.26 -1.16
CA VAL A 27 -15.96 -11.68 -1.29
C VAL A 27 -17.24 -11.99 -0.53
N TYR A 28 -18.15 -12.72 -1.16
CA TYR A 28 -19.40 -13.15 -0.56
C TYR A 28 -19.61 -14.64 -0.82
N GLU A 29 -19.74 -15.43 0.25
CA GLU A 29 -19.93 -16.89 0.20
C GLU A 29 -18.92 -17.62 -0.70
N GLY A 30 -17.66 -17.17 -0.70
CA GLY A 30 -16.57 -17.74 -1.50
C GLY A 30 -16.49 -17.19 -2.93
N PHE A 31 -17.39 -16.31 -3.35
CA PHE A 31 -17.37 -15.68 -4.68
C PHE A 31 -16.77 -14.28 -4.64
N ALA A 32 -15.85 -14.01 -5.55
CA ALA A 32 -15.30 -12.66 -5.74
C ALA A 32 -16.32 -11.79 -6.47
N LEU A 33 -16.69 -10.65 -5.88
CA LEU A 33 -17.58 -9.68 -6.52
C LEU A 33 -16.75 -8.70 -7.36
N PHE A 34 -16.27 -9.16 -8.52
CA PHE A 34 -15.35 -8.39 -9.39
C PHE A 34 -15.88 -7.01 -9.81
N HIS A 35 -17.20 -6.85 -9.96
CA HIS A 35 -17.82 -5.58 -10.32
C HIS A 35 -17.76 -4.51 -9.20
N LEU A 36 -17.49 -4.93 -7.96
CA LEU A 36 -17.29 -4.05 -6.81
C LEU A 36 -15.81 -3.89 -6.45
N THR A 37 -14.90 -4.59 -7.15
CA THR A 37 -13.47 -4.48 -6.91
C THR A 37 -13.00 -3.07 -7.25
N ARG A 38 -12.33 -2.43 -6.30
CA ARG A 38 -11.75 -1.10 -6.49
C ARG A 38 -10.24 -1.17 -6.45
N ARG A 39 -9.61 -0.40 -7.33
CA ARG A 39 -8.17 -0.24 -7.40
C ARG A 39 -7.81 1.19 -7.05
N LEU A 40 -6.96 1.37 -6.05
CA LEU A 40 -6.43 2.65 -5.64
C LEU A 40 -4.94 2.72 -6.01
N TYR A 41 -4.53 3.79 -6.68
CA TYR A 41 -3.13 4.07 -7.00
C TYR A 41 -2.42 4.77 -5.83
N VAL A 42 -2.73 4.36 -4.60
CA VAL A 42 -2.09 4.85 -3.38
C VAL A 42 -1.55 3.63 -2.66
N ALA A 43 -0.24 3.61 -2.40
CA ALA A 43 0.50 2.43 -2.00
C ALA A 43 1.88 2.83 -1.42
N GLY A 44 2.72 1.83 -1.10
CA GLY A 44 4.03 2.02 -0.49
C GLY A 44 4.94 3.02 -1.21
N VAL A 45 5.06 2.92 -2.53
CA VAL A 45 5.92 3.78 -3.35
C VAL A 45 5.42 5.22 -3.38
N TYR A 46 4.11 5.42 -3.34
CA TYR A 46 3.50 6.75 -3.28
C TYR A 46 3.80 7.42 -1.93
N LEU A 47 3.71 6.67 -0.84
CA LEU A 47 4.08 7.16 0.49
C LEU A 47 5.56 7.53 0.55
N THR A 48 6.47 6.69 0.03
CA THR A 48 7.90 7.00 -0.02
C THR A 48 8.18 8.27 -0.83
N ARG A 49 7.55 8.41 -2.01
CA ARG A 49 7.67 9.64 -2.84
C ARG A 49 7.10 10.88 -2.14
N TYR A 50 6.01 10.71 -1.40
CA TYR A 50 5.40 11.82 -0.66
C TYR A 50 6.30 12.28 0.48
N LEU A 51 6.90 11.36 1.24
CA LEU A 51 7.89 11.67 2.27
C LEU A 51 9.10 12.40 1.70
N ILE A 52 9.65 11.95 0.58
CA ILE A 52 10.76 12.64 -0.11
C ILE A 52 10.40 14.09 -0.48
N LYS A 53 9.14 14.37 -0.83
CA LYS A 53 8.69 15.75 -1.11
C LYS A 53 8.53 16.59 0.16
N LEU A 54 8.14 15.98 1.28
CA LEU A 54 7.90 16.69 2.54
C LEU A 54 9.19 16.99 3.32
N LEU A 55 10.18 16.11 3.25
CA LEU A 55 11.41 16.23 4.02
C LEU A 55 12.23 17.51 3.68
N PRO A 56 12.35 17.95 2.42
CA PRO A 56 12.95 19.23 2.06
C PRO A 56 12.24 20.44 2.66
N LEU A 57 10.91 20.38 2.81
CA LEU A 57 10.14 21.47 3.44
C LEU A 57 10.47 21.63 4.94
N ARG A 58 11.00 20.58 5.57
CA ARG A 58 11.51 20.61 6.95
C ARG A 58 13.01 20.89 7.05
N GLY A 59 13.69 21.14 5.93
CA GLY A 59 15.13 21.41 5.88
C GLY A 59 16.02 20.18 5.69
N TYR A 60 15.45 18.99 5.46
CA TYR A 60 16.22 17.79 5.13
C TYR A 60 16.41 17.66 3.61
N VAL A 61 17.65 17.82 3.15
CA VAL A 61 17.96 17.79 1.72
C VAL A 61 18.15 16.35 1.24
N PHE A 62 17.19 15.86 0.44
CA PHE A 62 17.26 14.56 -0.24
C PHE A 62 17.16 14.81 -1.75
N ASN A 63 18.30 14.79 -2.45
CA ASN A 63 18.43 15.14 -3.87
C ASN A 63 18.96 13.99 -4.74
N ARG A 64 19.34 12.85 -4.15
CA ARG A 64 19.95 11.71 -4.85
C ARG A 64 18.98 10.54 -4.92
N THR A 65 19.15 9.70 -5.94
CA THR A 65 18.40 8.44 -6.07
C THR A 65 18.65 7.48 -4.89
N ALA A 66 19.84 7.54 -4.28
CA ALA A 66 20.18 6.79 -3.06
C ALA A 66 19.29 7.17 -1.86
N ASP A 67 18.77 8.39 -1.84
CA ASP A 67 17.93 8.87 -0.73
C ASP A 67 16.55 8.20 -0.73
N PHE A 68 16.12 7.63 -1.87
CA PHE A 68 14.85 6.93 -1.96
C PHE A 68 14.81 5.70 -1.05
N GLU A 69 15.90 4.91 -1.02
CA GLU A 69 15.98 3.72 -0.18
C GLU A 69 16.09 4.10 1.30
N THR A 70 16.84 5.16 1.61
CA THR A 70 16.91 5.69 2.98
C THR A 70 15.53 6.14 3.49
N VAL A 71 14.75 6.86 2.68
CA VAL A 71 13.41 7.28 3.06
C VAL A 71 12.44 6.09 3.14
N ARG A 72 12.62 5.07 2.30
CA ARG A 72 11.86 3.82 2.39
C ARG A 72 12.15 3.10 3.71
N GLU A 73 13.42 2.95 4.08
CA GLU A 73 13.79 2.35 5.37
C GLU A 73 13.25 3.17 6.54
N MET A 74 13.33 4.50 6.47
CA MET A 74 12.76 5.38 7.50
C MET A 74 11.25 5.16 7.61
N LYS A 75 10.54 5.08 6.49
CA LYS A 75 9.11 4.77 6.46
C LYS A 75 8.82 3.43 7.14
N GLU A 76 9.55 2.37 6.81
CA GLU A 76 9.32 1.03 7.36
C GLU A 76 9.72 0.89 8.84
N LYS A 77 10.61 1.76 9.34
CA LYS A 77 11.04 1.77 10.76
C LYS A 77 10.23 2.70 11.66
N LEU A 78 9.66 3.78 11.11
CA LEU A 78 9.05 4.87 11.89
C LEU A 78 7.53 5.00 11.71
N CYS A 79 6.94 4.34 10.71
CA CYS A 79 5.49 4.29 10.47
C CYS A 79 4.97 2.87 10.66
#